data_AF-A0A2K5XRC0-F1
#
_entry.id   AF-A0A2K5XRC0-F1
#
_cell.length_a   1.000
_cell.length_b   1.000
_cell.length_c   1.000
_cell.angle_alpha   90.00
_cell.angle_beta   90.00
_cell.angle_gamma   90.00
#
_symmetry.space_group_name_H-M   'P 1'
#
loop_
_entity.id
_entity.type
_entity.pdbx_description
1 polymer ?
#
loop_
_entity_poly.entity_id
_entity_poly.type
_entity_poly.pdbx_seq_one_letter_code
_entity_poly.pdbx_strand_id
1 'polypeptide(L)'
;MPNSSGLMNRRDAISKTDATVVALLKEAGAIPLGITNCSELCMWYESSNKIYGRSNNPYDFQHIVGGSSGGEGCTLAAACSVIGVGSDIGGSIRMPAFFNGIFGHKPSPGVVPNKGQFPMAVGGQELFQCTGPMCRYAEDLAPMLKVMAGPGIKRLKLDTKVHLKDLKFYWMEHDGGSFLMSKVDQDLILAQKKVILNKICLRIIFSQGDAILNPLLHFLPNISVLAYGIKVFRTYTKQFWV
;
A
#
# COMPACT_ATOMS: atom_id res chain seq x y z
N MET A 1 -15.00 3.75 -17.17
CA MET A 1 -15.44 3.33 -15.82
C MET A 1 -15.86 4.56 -15.01
N PRO A 2 -16.70 4.44 -13.96
CA PRO A 2 -17.09 5.55 -13.09
C PRO A 2 -15.89 6.27 -12.47
N ASN A 3 -15.96 7.58 -12.30
CA ASN A 3 -14.89 8.41 -11.73
C ASN A 3 -15.46 9.60 -10.94
N SER A 4 -16.25 9.27 -9.92
CA SER A 4 -16.90 10.24 -9.06
C SER A 4 -16.00 10.78 -7.94
N SER A 5 -15.00 9.99 -7.52
CA SER A 5 -14.18 10.22 -6.32
C SER A 5 -15.02 10.57 -5.09
N GLY A 6 -16.19 9.94 -4.95
CA GLY A 6 -17.12 10.17 -3.84
C GLY A 6 -17.81 11.55 -3.83
N LEU A 7 -17.55 12.42 -4.81
CA LEU A 7 -18.14 13.76 -4.87
C LEU A 7 -19.52 13.72 -5.53
N MET A 8 -20.58 14.11 -4.82
CA MET A 8 -21.98 14.02 -5.29
C MET A 8 -22.22 14.65 -6.67
N ASN A 9 -21.57 15.77 -6.97
CA ASN A 9 -21.69 16.46 -8.26
C ASN A 9 -21.05 15.69 -9.44
N ARG A 10 -20.33 14.61 -9.15
CA ARG A 10 -19.66 13.73 -10.12
C ARG A 10 -20.19 12.30 -10.08
N ARG A 11 -21.32 12.02 -9.42
CA ARG A 11 -21.86 10.66 -9.29
C ARG A 11 -22.06 9.94 -10.64
N ASP A 12 -22.39 10.69 -11.68
CA ASP A 12 -22.63 10.19 -13.04
C ASP A 12 -21.40 10.38 -13.96
N ALA A 13 -20.25 10.79 -13.41
CA ALA A 13 -19.05 11.03 -14.19
C ALA A 13 -18.41 9.71 -14.66
N ILE A 14 -18.34 9.53 -15.98
CA ILE A 14 -17.69 8.38 -16.61
C ILE A 14 -16.39 8.84 -17.30
N SER A 15 -15.28 8.19 -16.97
CA SER A 15 -14.00 8.43 -17.65
C SER A 15 -14.04 7.96 -19.10
N LYS A 16 -13.64 8.84 -20.03
CA LYS A 16 -13.56 8.57 -21.47
C LYS A 16 -12.25 7.94 -21.92
N THR A 17 -11.20 8.07 -21.11
CA THR A 17 -9.84 7.60 -21.41
C THR A 17 -9.25 6.92 -20.19
N ASP A 18 -8.35 5.98 -20.42
CA ASP A 18 -7.57 5.35 -19.35
C ASP A 18 -6.59 6.36 -18.74
N ALA A 19 -6.39 6.27 -17.42
CA ALA A 19 -5.23 6.88 -16.77
C ALA A 19 -3.96 6.16 -17.25
N THR A 20 -2.81 6.84 -17.24
CA THR A 20 -1.56 6.26 -17.78
C THR A 20 -1.20 4.93 -17.11
N VAL A 21 -1.36 4.84 -15.78
CA VAL A 21 -1.12 3.61 -15.02
C VAL A 21 -2.07 2.48 -15.42
N VAL A 22 -3.34 2.79 -15.66
CA VAL A 22 -4.33 1.79 -16.09
C VAL A 22 -3.99 1.27 -17.48
N ALA A 23 -3.58 2.15 -18.39
CA ALA A 23 -3.15 1.76 -19.73
C ALA A 23 -1.94 0.82 -19.69
N LEU A 24 -0.92 1.15 -18.90
CA LEU A 24 0.29 0.33 -18.73
C LEU A 24 -0.03 -1.06 -18.14
N LEU A 25 -0.92 -1.12 -17.14
CA LEU A 25 -1.35 -2.39 -16.56
C LEU A 25 -2.11 -3.25 -17.57
N LYS A 26 -3.01 -2.64 -18.37
CA LYS A 26 -3.73 -3.34 -19.43
C LYS A 26 -2.79 -3.87 -20.52
N GLU A 27 -1.80 -3.07 -20.92
CA GLU A 27 -0.77 -3.49 -21.89
C GLU A 27 0.05 -4.68 -21.38
N ALA A 28 0.33 -4.72 -20.07
CA ALA A 28 0.97 -5.86 -19.42
C ALA A 28 0.04 -7.09 -19.21
N GLY A 29 -1.22 -7.02 -19.66
CA GLY A 29 -2.19 -8.11 -19.60
C GLY A 29 -3.11 -8.11 -18.38
N ALA A 30 -3.09 -7.07 -17.54
CA ALA A 30 -4.03 -6.96 -16.42
C ALA A 30 -5.45 -6.67 -16.90
N ILE A 31 -6.45 -7.26 -16.23
CA ILE A 31 -7.87 -7.08 -16.53
C ILE A 31 -8.51 -6.23 -15.43
N PRO A 32 -8.96 -5.00 -15.72
CA PRO A 32 -9.66 -4.17 -14.74
C PRO A 32 -10.99 -4.79 -14.31
N LEU A 33 -11.12 -5.11 -13.02
CA LEU A 33 -12.35 -5.72 -12.47
C LEU A 33 -13.42 -4.70 -12.09
N GLY A 34 -13.00 -3.50 -11.66
CA GLY A 34 -13.92 -2.46 -11.19
C GLY A 34 -13.18 -1.25 -10.64
N ILE A 35 -13.97 -0.31 -10.11
CA ILE A 35 -13.48 0.88 -9.39
C ILE A 35 -13.86 0.71 -7.93
N THR A 36 -12.87 0.80 -7.04
CA THR A 36 -13.11 0.66 -5.61
C THR A 36 -13.53 1.97 -4.98
N ASN A 37 -14.23 1.86 -3.84
CA ASN A 37 -14.73 3.01 -3.10
C ASN A 37 -13.58 3.79 -2.43
N CYS A 38 -13.75 5.10 -2.29
CA CYS A 38 -12.77 5.99 -1.65
C CYS A 38 -13.45 7.02 -0.75
N SER A 39 -12.66 7.74 0.05
CA SER A 39 -13.14 8.96 0.72
C SER A 39 -13.60 10.00 -0.31
N GLU A 40 -14.56 10.84 0.05
CA GLU A 40 -14.93 12.00 -0.78
C GLU A 40 -13.69 12.85 -1.10
N LEU A 41 -13.46 13.06 -2.40
CA LEU A 41 -12.29 13.75 -2.98
C LEU A 41 -10.93 13.17 -2.58
N CYS A 42 -10.89 11.94 -2.09
CA CYS A 42 -9.69 11.31 -1.56
C CYS A 42 -9.07 12.03 -0.34
N MET A 43 -9.83 12.89 0.34
CA MET A 43 -9.35 13.81 1.38
C MET A 43 -9.68 13.37 2.82
N TRP A 44 -9.65 12.07 3.10
CA TRP A 44 -9.81 11.57 4.47
C TRP A 44 -9.14 10.21 4.68
N TYR A 45 -8.90 9.85 5.94
CA TYR A 45 -8.28 8.57 6.32
C TYR A 45 -9.30 7.45 6.57
N GLU A 46 -10.58 7.65 6.24
CA GLU A 46 -11.62 6.62 6.16
C GLU A 46 -12.34 6.73 4.82
N SER A 47 -12.67 5.59 4.20
CA SER A 47 -13.32 5.52 2.89
C SER A 47 -14.84 5.48 3.02
N SER A 48 -15.40 6.68 3.17
CA SER A 48 -16.83 6.95 3.23
C SER A 48 -17.18 8.15 2.34
N ASN A 49 -18.29 8.06 1.63
CA ASN A 49 -18.85 9.17 0.86
C ASN A 49 -20.36 9.02 0.70
N LYS A 50 -21.02 10.09 0.23
CA LYS A 50 -22.48 10.15 0.09
C LYS A 50 -23.04 9.39 -1.12
N ILE A 51 -22.20 8.93 -2.05
CA ILE A 51 -22.64 8.21 -3.25
C ILE A 51 -22.77 6.71 -2.96
N TYR A 52 -21.70 6.12 -2.42
CA TYR A 52 -21.59 4.67 -2.23
C TYR A 52 -21.65 4.25 -0.76
N GLY A 53 -21.69 5.20 0.17
CA GLY A 53 -21.62 4.94 1.59
C GLY A 53 -20.20 4.62 2.07
N ARG A 54 -20.11 3.88 3.18
CA ARG A 54 -18.87 3.51 3.86
C ARG A 54 -18.44 2.10 3.46
N SER A 55 -17.16 1.93 3.13
CA SER A 55 -16.53 0.62 3.02
C SER A 55 -16.32 -0.02 4.40
N ASN A 56 -16.57 -1.32 4.55
CA ASN A 56 -16.41 -2.02 5.82
C ASN A 56 -15.16 -2.92 5.80
N ASN A 57 -14.50 -3.03 6.96
CA ASN A 57 -13.29 -3.82 7.11
C ASN A 57 -13.62 -5.32 7.18
N PRO A 58 -13.02 -6.18 6.33
CA PRO A 58 -13.39 -7.59 6.25
C PRO A 58 -13.00 -8.40 7.49
N TYR A 59 -12.13 -7.88 8.36
CA TYR A 59 -11.81 -8.52 9.64
C TYR A 59 -12.86 -8.22 10.72
N ASP A 60 -13.43 -7.02 10.72
CA ASP A 60 -14.48 -6.57 11.65
C ASP A 60 -15.18 -5.32 11.11
N PHE A 61 -16.50 -5.40 10.91
CA PHE A 61 -17.31 -4.29 10.35
C PHE A 61 -17.45 -3.08 11.28
N GLN A 62 -17.02 -3.17 12.53
CA GLN A 62 -16.93 -2.04 13.45
C GLN A 62 -15.65 -1.21 13.26
N HIS A 63 -14.65 -1.74 12.56
CA HIS A 63 -13.40 -1.04 12.27
C HIS A 63 -13.40 -0.33 10.92
N ILE A 64 -12.59 0.72 10.85
CA ILE A 64 -12.36 1.47 9.61
C ILE A 64 -11.55 0.65 8.61
N VAL A 65 -11.74 0.90 7.32
CA VAL A 65 -10.86 0.35 6.26
C VAL A 65 -9.64 1.22 6.00
N GLY A 66 -9.55 2.38 6.64
CA GLY A 66 -8.58 3.39 6.27
C GLY A 66 -8.97 4.15 5.01
N GLY A 67 -8.13 5.10 4.63
CA GLY A 67 -8.43 5.95 3.49
C GLY A 67 -7.21 6.72 3.02
N SER A 68 -7.29 7.26 1.81
CA SER A 68 -8.49 7.25 0.96
C SER A 68 -8.68 6.01 0.08
N SER A 69 -7.67 5.14 -0.06
CA SER A 69 -7.77 3.90 -0.86
C SER A 69 -8.33 2.70 -0.05
N GLY A 70 -9.30 2.94 0.83
CA GLY A 70 -9.86 1.89 1.71
C GLY A 70 -10.65 0.83 0.96
N GLY A 71 -11.30 1.19 -0.14
CA GLY A 71 -11.96 0.22 -1.03
C GLY A 71 -10.97 -0.78 -1.63
N GLU A 72 -9.79 -0.34 -2.09
CA GLU A 72 -8.70 -1.23 -2.51
C GLU A 72 -8.26 -2.12 -1.36
N GLY A 73 -8.04 -1.52 -0.18
CA GLY A 73 -7.65 -2.21 1.05
C GLY A 73 -8.56 -3.39 1.38
N CYS A 74 -9.87 -3.14 1.52
CA CYS A 74 -10.83 -4.17 1.90
C CYS A 74 -11.07 -5.20 0.78
N THR A 75 -11.06 -4.78 -0.50
CA THR A 75 -11.24 -5.68 -1.65
C THR A 75 -10.10 -6.70 -1.74
N LEU A 76 -8.86 -6.25 -1.54
CA LEU A 76 -7.69 -7.11 -1.54
C LEU A 76 -7.69 -8.04 -0.32
N ALA A 77 -7.98 -7.52 0.87
CA ALA A 77 -8.03 -8.32 2.09
C ALA A 77 -9.11 -9.41 2.03
N ALA A 78 -10.27 -9.09 1.45
CA ALA A 78 -11.38 -10.03 1.24
C ALA A 78 -11.17 -11.00 0.06
N ALA A 79 -10.00 -11.00 -0.59
CA ALA A 79 -9.69 -11.85 -1.75
C ALA A 79 -10.52 -11.57 -3.02
N CYS A 80 -11.20 -10.43 -3.11
CA CYS A 80 -11.99 -10.04 -4.27
C CYS A 80 -11.13 -9.56 -5.46
N SER A 81 -9.89 -9.16 -5.19
CA SER A 81 -8.87 -8.89 -6.21
C SER A 81 -7.50 -9.42 -5.75
N VAL A 82 -6.59 -9.64 -6.69
CA VAL A 82 -5.21 -10.06 -6.43
C VAL A 82 -4.26 -8.87 -6.31
N ILE A 83 -4.51 -7.83 -7.10
CA ILE A 83 -3.70 -6.60 -7.18
C ILE A 83 -4.60 -5.37 -7.26
N GLY A 84 -4.13 -4.25 -6.73
CA GLY A 84 -4.88 -3.00 -6.64
C GLY A 84 -4.02 -1.77 -6.87
N VAL A 85 -4.67 -0.66 -7.22
CA VAL A 85 -4.01 0.62 -7.51
C VAL A 85 -4.53 1.68 -6.55
N GLY A 86 -3.66 2.19 -5.69
CA GLY A 86 -3.99 3.27 -4.77
C GLY A 86 -3.28 4.58 -5.13
N SER A 87 -3.70 5.66 -4.47
CA SER A 87 -3.00 6.95 -4.47
C SER A 87 -2.67 7.37 -3.05
N ASP A 88 -1.57 8.09 -2.85
CA ASP A 88 -1.07 8.50 -1.54
C ASP A 88 -0.40 9.87 -1.63
N ILE A 89 -0.97 10.83 -0.90
CA ILE A 89 -0.36 12.14 -0.62
C ILE A 89 0.11 12.22 0.83
N GLY A 90 -0.69 11.71 1.78
CA GLY A 90 -0.45 11.79 3.21
C GLY A 90 -0.60 10.47 3.96
N GLY A 91 -0.79 9.34 3.27
CA GLY A 91 -1.01 8.03 3.89
C GLY A 91 -1.94 7.11 3.11
N SER A 92 -2.56 7.58 2.03
CA SER A 92 -3.73 6.94 1.42
C SER A 92 -3.50 5.59 0.73
N ILE A 93 -2.25 5.10 0.63
CA ILE A 93 -1.92 3.70 0.30
C ILE A 93 -1.54 2.94 1.58
N ARG A 94 -0.69 3.56 2.40
CA ARG A 94 -0.08 2.96 3.59
C ARG A 94 -1.08 2.68 4.71
N MET A 95 -1.99 3.61 4.97
CA MET A 95 -3.01 3.50 6.02
C MET A 95 -4.06 2.42 5.68
N PRO A 96 -4.69 2.39 4.49
CA PRO A 96 -5.54 1.26 4.12
C PRO A 96 -4.82 -0.09 4.17
N ALA A 97 -3.57 -0.15 3.72
CA ALA A 97 -2.83 -1.40 3.77
C ALA A 97 -2.59 -1.88 5.21
N PHE A 98 -2.28 -0.96 6.12
CA PHE A 98 -2.16 -1.23 7.55
C PHE A 98 -3.48 -1.74 8.15
N PHE A 99 -4.59 -1.02 7.97
CA PHE A 99 -5.88 -1.39 8.57
C PHE A 99 -6.49 -2.68 8.02
N ASN A 100 -6.15 -3.05 6.78
CA ASN A 100 -6.67 -4.26 6.13
C ASN A 100 -5.63 -5.39 6.04
N GLY A 101 -4.49 -5.32 6.74
CA GLY A 101 -3.53 -6.43 6.78
C GLY A 101 -2.93 -6.85 5.41
N ILE A 102 -2.78 -5.89 4.50
CA ILE A 102 -2.19 -6.09 3.16
C ILE A 102 -0.90 -5.27 3.01
N PHE A 103 -0.25 -5.39 1.85
CA PHE A 103 0.89 -4.56 1.48
C PHE A 103 0.46 -3.43 0.56
N GLY A 104 1.10 -2.28 0.73
CA GLY A 104 1.01 -1.15 -0.20
C GLY A 104 2.37 -0.52 -0.37
N HIS A 105 2.60 0.21 -1.44
CA HIS A 105 3.82 0.98 -1.60
C HIS A 105 3.53 2.36 -2.17
N LYS A 106 3.92 3.40 -1.43
CA LYS A 106 3.99 4.77 -1.96
C LYS A 106 5.39 4.98 -2.55
N PRO A 107 5.56 4.97 -3.88
CA PRO A 107 6.87 5.22 -4.49
C PRO A 107 7.32 6.67 -4.30
N SER A 108 8.54 6.96 -4.73
CA SER A 108 9.03 8.34 -4.83
C SER A 108 8.18 9.16 -5.81
N PRO A 109 7.88 10.44 -5.50
CA PRO A 109 7.16 11.31 -6.41
C PRO A 109 7.77 11.34 -7.82
N GLY A 110 6.90 11.21 -8.83
CA GLY A 110 7.25 11.19 -10.25
C GLY A 110 7.87 9.88 -10.77
N VAL A 111 7.95 8.81 -9.97
CA VAL A 111 8.30 7.47 -10.47
C VAL A 111 7.15 6.88 -11.28
N VAL A 112 5.94 6.97 -10.74
CA VAL A 112 4.70 6.52 -11.39
C VAL A 112 3.95 7.75 -11.92
N PRO A 113 3.52 7.76 -13.20
CA PRO A 113 2.78 8.89 -13.76
C PRO A 113 1.37 8.98 -13.16
N ASN A 114 1.00 10.14 -12.64
CA ASN A 114 -0.34 10.38 -12.05
C ASN A 114 -1.38 10.89 -13.07
N LYS A 115 -1.06 10.92 -14.37
CA LYS A 115 -1.96 11.46 -15.41
C LYS A 115 -3.24 10.63 -15.50
N GLY A 116 -4.38 11.31 -15.39
CA GLY A 116 -5.72 10.69 -15.38
C GLY A 116 -6.29 10.45 -13.99
N GLN A 117 -5.55 10.76 -12.92
CA GLN A 117 -6.05 10.75 -11.54
C GLN A 117 -6.99 11.94 -11.29
N PHE A 118 -8.03 11.72 -10.48
CA PHE A 118 -8.91 12.77 -9.95
C PHE A 118 -9.12 12.60 -8.43
N PRO A 119 -9.06 13.68 -7.62
CA PRO A 119 -8.68 15.04 -7.99
C PRO A 119 -7.25 15.14 -8.53
N MET A 120 -7.00 16.16 -9.35
CA MET A 120 -5.66 16.45 -9.84
C MET A 120 -4.91 17.24 -8.78
N ALA A 121 -3.72 16.78 -8.38
CA ALA A 121 -2.81 17.58 -7.57
C ALA A 121 -2.45 18.87 -8.28
N VAL A 122 -2.42 19.98 -7.52
CA VAL A 122 -2.03 21.30 -8.01
C VAL A 122 -1.00 21.93 -7.07
N GLY A 123 -0.06 22.68 -7.64
CA GLY A 123 0.98 23.38 -6.87
C GLY A 123 1.81 22.43 -6.01
N GLY A 124 1.98 22.75 -4.73
CA GLY A 124 2.82 21.95 -3.81
C GLY A 124 2.36 20.50 -3.63
N GLN A 125 1.11 20.16 -3.91
CA GLN A 125 0.59 18.79 -3.79
C GLN A 125 1.26 17.81 -4.76
N GLU A 126 1.73 18.29 -5.90
CA GLU A 126 2.42 17.47 -6.91
C GLU A 126 3.72 16.86 -6.37
N LEU A 127 4.34 17.50 -5.37
CA LEU A 127 5.56 17.03 -4.72
C LEU A 127 5.31 15.82 -3.80
N PHE A 128 4.06 15.54 -3.44
CA PHE A 128 3.69 14.51 -2.47
C PHE A 128 2.84 13.40 -3.09
N GLN A 129 1.95 13.75 -4.04
CA GLN A 129 1.03 12.80 -4.65
C GLN A 129 1.76 11.71 -5.43
N CYS A 130 1.51 10.46 -5.06
CA CYS A 130 2.02 9.27 -5.73
C CYS A 130 0.90 8.27 -5.98
N THR A 131 0.88 7.65 -7.16
CA THR A 131 0.13 6.42 -7.43
C THR A 131 1.04 5.21 -7.16
N GLY A 132 0.50 4.13 -6.60
CA GLY A 132 1.32 2.97 -6.24
C GLY A 132 0.54 1.66 -6.06
N PRO A 133 1.26 0.52 -6.03
CA PRO A 133 0.67 -0.79 -5.95
C PRO A 133 0.16 -1.13 -4.54
N MET A 134 -0.91 -1.91 -4.49
CA MET A 134 -1.46 -2.57 -3.31
C MET A 134 -1.71 -4.04 -3.61
N CYS A 135 -1.35 -4.95 -2.70
CA CYS A 135 -1.43 -6.40 -2.91
C CYS A 135 -1.39 -7.18 -1.59
N ARG A 136 -1.75 -8.47 -1.62
CA ARG A 136 -1.73 -9.32 -0.41
C ARG A 136 -0.35 -9.88 -0.07
N TYR A 137 0.52 -10.05 -1.06
CA TYR A 137 1.87 -10.61 -0.90
C TYR A 137 2.92 -9.57 -1.24
N ALA A 138 4.01 -9.52 -0.47
CA ALA A 138 5.06 -8.50 -0.64
C ALA A 138 5.78 -8.66 -1.99
N GLU A 139 5.93 -9.90 -2.46
CA GLU A 139 6.54 -10.22 -3.76
C GLU A 139 5.82 -9.58 -4.95
N ASP A 140 4.53 -9.27 -4.84
CA ASP A 140 3.74 -8.66 -5.91
C ASP A 140 4.01 -7.16 -6.08
N LEU A 141 4.53 -6.47 -5.06
CA LEU A 141 4.76 -5.02 -5.12
C LEU A 141 5.76 -4.63 -6.21
N ALA A 142 6.86 -5.38 -6.32
CA ALA A 142 7.93 -5.09 -7.27
C ALA A 142 7.53 -5.25 -8.74
N PRO A 143 6.94 -6.39 -9.19
CA PRO A 143 6.48 -6.53 -10.56
C PRO A 143 5.38 -5.52 -10.91
N MET A 144 4.45 -5.23 -10.00
CA MET A 144 3.46 -4.18 -10.24
C MET A 144 4.10 -2.81 -10.41
N LEU A 145 5.02 -2.42 -9.51
CA LEU A 145 5.70 -1.13 -9.59
C LEU A 145 6.49 -0.97 -10.91
N LYS A 146 7.13 -2.04 -11.40
CA LYS A 146 7.82 -2.03 -12.70
C LYS A 146 6.90 -1.67 -13.84
N VAL A 147 5.71 -2.28 -13.89
CA VAL A 147 4.69 -2.00 -14.92
C VAL A 147 4.16 -0.57 -14.76
N MET A 148 3.73 -0.20 -13.54
CA MET A 148 3.11 1.10 -13.27
C MET A 148 4.07 2.27 -13.51
N ALA A 149 5.37 2.11 -13.23
CA ALA A 149 6.35 3.16 -13.44
C ALA A 149 6.62 3.46 -14.92
N GLY A 150 6.40 2.48 -15.82
CA GLY A 150 6.69 2.62 -17.25
C GLY A 150 8.11 3.17 -17.47
N PRO A 151 8.30 4.24 -18.28
CA PRO A 151 9.60 4.87 -18.47
C PRO A 151 10.28 5.38 -17.18
N GLY A 152 9.49 5.71 -16.15
CA GLY A 152 9.98 6.17 -14.84
C GLY A 152 10.76 5.11 -14.06
N ILE A 153 10.68 3.83 -14.47
CA ILE A 153 11.42 2.73 -13.85
C ILE A 153 12.94 2.96 -13.87
N LYS A 154 13.46 3.71 -14.85
CA LYS A 154 14.88 4.06 -14.96
C LYS A 154 15.41 4.88 -13.78
N ARG A 155 14.52 5.50 -13.00
CA ARG A 155 14.87 6.23 -11.77
C ARG A 155 15.10 5.29 -10.59
N LEU A 156 14.69 4.02 -10.72
CA LEU A 156 14.80 3.01 -9.69
C LEU A 156 15.85 1.98 -10.05
N LYS A 157 16.47 1.38 -9.02
CA LYS A 157 17.44 0.29 -9.15
C LYS A 157 16.86 -1.01 -8.59
N LEU A 158 15.66 -1.38 -9.02
CA LEU A 158 14.92 -2.51 -8.43
C LEU A 158 15.61 -3.87 -8.61
N ASP A 159 16.35 -4.04 -9.72
CA ASP A 159 17.04 -5.30 -10.05
C ASP A 159 18.47 -5.38 -9.52
N THR A 160 18.94 -4.34 -8.82
CA THR A 160 20.25 -4.37 -8.18
C THR A 160 20.21 -5.33 -6.99
N LYS A 161 21.00 -6.41 -7.06
CA LYS A 161 21.16 -7.33 -5.94
C LYS A 161 21.75 -6.58 -4.74
N VAL A 162 21.15 -6.76 -3.57
CA VAL A 162 21.59 -6.16 -2.31
C VAL A 162 21.89 -7.27 -1.32
N HIS A 163 23.08 -7.25 -0.73
CA HIS A 163 23.39 -8.14 0.39
C HIS A 163 22.68 -7.64 1.65
N LEU A 164 21.75 -8.44 2.18
CA LEU A 164 20.97 -8.06 3.36
C LEU A 164 21.84 -7.79 4.60
N LYS A 165 23.03 -8.38 4.68
CA LYS A 165 24.01 -8.12 5.75
C LYS A 165 24.56 -6.69 5.76
N ASP A 166 24.54 -6.01 4.62
CA ASP A 166 25.07 -4.65 4.48
C ASP A 166 23.99 -3.59 4.78
N LEU A 167 22.74 -4.01 4.97
CA LEU A 167 21.63 -3.11 5.29
C LEU A 167 21.69 -2.67 6.75
N LYS A 168 21.70 -1.35 6.95
CA LYS A 168 21.50 -0.72 8.24
C LYS A 168 20.02 -0.34 8.40
N PHE A 169 19.40 -0.86 9.45
CA PHE A 169 18.00 -0.56 9.79
C PHE A 169 17.97 0.40 10.97
N TYR A 170 17.26 1.51 10.81
CA TYR A 170 16.99 2.49 11.84
C TYR A 170 15.49 2.48 12.13
N TRP A 171 15.12 2.61 13.39
CA TRP A 171 13.72 2.62 13.83
C TRP A 171 13.55 3.58 15.01
N MET A 172 12.31 4.00 15.23
CA MET A 172 11.92 4.84 16.36
C MET A 172 10.54 4.39 16.84
N GLU A 173 10.31 4.37 18.16
CA GLU A 173 9.03 3.92 18.75
C GLU A 173 7.96 5.01 18.69
N HIS A 174 8.37 6.28 18.76
CA HIS A 174 7.51 7.45 18.72
C HIS A 174 8.25 8.62 18.09
N ASP A 175 7.50 9.64 17.67
CA ASP A 175 7.97 10.88 17.04
C ASP A 175 8.75 11.82 17.98
N GLY A 176 8.86 11.47 19.26
CA GLY A 176 9.51 12.29 20.29
C GLY A 176 8.52 12.88 21.29
N GLY A 177 7.23 12.51 21.20
CA GLY A 177 6.20 12.96 22.13
C GLY A 177 5.62 14.32 21.74
N SER A 178 5.45 14.57 20.44
CA SER A 178 4.82 15.79 19.96
C SER A 178 3.40 15.93 20.53
N PHE A 179 3.05 17.12 21.01
CA PHE A 179 1.69 17.39 21.49
C PHE A 179 0.66 17.44 20.34
N LEU A 180 1.12 17.54 19.09
CA LEU A 180 0.27 17.54 17.89
C LEU A 180 -0.05 16.11 17.40
N MET A 181 0.62 15.10 17.93
CA MET A 181 0.48 13.72 17.48
C MET A 181 -0.15 12.86 18.58
N SER A 182 -1.03 11.94 18.18
CA SER A 182 -1.51 10.92 19.11
C SER A 182 -0.35 10.02 19.53
N LYS A 183 -0.38 9.56 20.79
CA LYS A 183 0.59 8.57 21.28
C LYS A 183 0.47 7.29 20.45
N VAL A 184 1.62 6.68 20.16
CA VAL A 184 1.66 5.37 19.51
C VAL A 184 1.14 4.34 20.51
N ASP A 185 0.20 3.51 20.06
CA ASP A 185 -0.37 2.45 20.88
C ASP A 185 0.69 1.40 21.27
N GLN A 186 0.56 0.84 22.48
CA GLN A 186 1.53 -0.10 23.02
C GLN A 186 1.64 -1.38 22.17
N ASP A 187 0.55 -1.83 21.56
CA ASP A 187 0.54 -3.01 20.71
C ASP A 187 1.35 -2.77 19.43
N LEU A 188 1.35 -1.55 18.90
CA LEU A 188 2.16 -1.17 17.75
C LEU A 188 3.65 -1.15 18.09
N ILE A 189 4.00 -0.63 19.27
CA ILE A 189 5.38 -0.65 19.78
C ILE A 189 5.86 -2.10 19.95
N LEU A 190 5.03 -2.96 20.53
CA LEU A 190 5.34 -4.38 20.69
C LEU A 190 5.47 -5.10 19.35
N ALA A 191 4.60 -4.83 18.39
CA ALA A 191 4.68 -5.37 17.03
C ALA A 191 5.98 -4.95 16.34
N GLN A 192 6.34 -3.66 16.43
CA GLN A 192 7.60 -3.16 15.90
C GLN A 192 8.82 -3.82 16.56
N LYS A 193 8.83 -3.96 17.89
CA LYS A 193 9.90 -4.66 18.64
C LYS A 193 10.05 -6.11 18.19
N LYS A 194 8.93 -6.82 17.98
CA LYS A 194 8.94 -8.19 17.45
C LYS A 194 9.64 -8.28 16.09
N VAL A 195 9.43 -7.32 15.19
CA VAL A 195 10.10 -7.28 13.88
C VAL A 195 11.61 -7.09 14.01
N ILE A 196 12.02 -6.16 14.87
CA ILE A 196 13.42 -5.79 15.05
C ILE A 196 14.22 -6.94 15.69
N LEU A 197 13.64 -7.56 16.72
CA LEU A 197 14.27 -8.66 17.44
C LEU A 197 14.30 -9.94 16.59
N ASN A 198 13.22 -10.24 15.87
CA ASN A 198 13.17 -11.37 14.96
C ASN A 198 13.73 -10.99 13.58
N LYS A 199 15.05 -10.76 13.49
CA LYS A 199 15.81 -10.54 12.24
C LYS A 199 15.46 -11.53 11.09
N ILE A 200 14.82 -12.64 11.43
CA ILE A 200 14.27 -13.69 10.53
C ILE A 200 13.14 -13.17 9.63
N CYS A 201 12.31 -12.21 10.05
CA CYS A 201 11.21 -11.71 9.20
C CYS A 201 11.72 -10.96 7.95
N LEU A 202 12.95 -10.46 7.99
CA LEU A 202 13.65 -9.86 6.84
C LEU A 202 14.20 -10.90 5.84
N ARG A 203 14.37 -12.17 6.24
CA ARG A 203 14.86 -13.24 5.36
C ARG A 203 13.78 -13.77 4.41
N ILE A 204 12.52 -13.78 4.85
CA ILE A 204 11.43 -14.48 4.13
C ILE A 204 10.99 -13.72 2.87
N ILE A 205 11.11 -12.39 2.83
CA ILE A 205 10.68 -11.59 1.67
C ILE A 205 11.63 -11.72 0.45
N PHE A 206 12.85 -12.24 0.64
CA PHE A 206 13.89 -12.25 -0.41
C PHE A 206 14.36 -13.66 -0.83
N SER A 207 13.84 -14.74 -0.22
CA SER A 207 14.41 -16.09 -0.38
C SER A 207 13.88 -16.90 -1.58
N GLN A 208 12.91 -16.44 -2.36
CA GLN A 208 12.43 -17.20 -3.53
C GLN A 208 13.35 -17.12 -4.77
N GLY A 209 14.67 -17.03 -4.55
CA GLY A 209 15.69 -17.09 -5.60
C GLY A 209 16.62 -18.30 -5.52
N ASP A 210 16.83 -18.88 -4.34
CA ASP A 210 17.78 -19.99 -4.14
C ASP A 210 17.28 -20.88 -2.99
N ALA A 211 16.50 -21.91 -3.30
CA ALA A 211 16.11 -22.93 -2.33
C ALA A 211 16.43 -24.33 -2.86
N ILE A 212 17.65 -24.80 -2.58
CA ILE A 212 17.86 -26.21 -2.28
C ILE A 212 17.21 -26.42 -0.92
N LEU A 213 16.08 -27.13 -0.90
CA LEU A 213 15.38 -27.53 0.32
C LEU A 213 16.37 -28.25 1.27
N ASN A 214 16.46 -27.78 2.52
CA ASN A 214 17.05 -28.53 3.61
C ASN A 214 15.89 -29.05 4.49
N PRO A 215 15.73 -30.36 4.74
CA PRO A 215 14.50 -30.98 5.24
C PRO A 215 14.25 -30.85 6.76
N LEU A 216 14.75 -29.80 7.42
CA LEU A 216 14.61 -29.62 8.88
C LEU A 216 13.28 -28.98 9.33
N LEU A 217 12.30 -28.83 8.43
CA LEU A 217 10.97 -28.30 8.75
C LEU A 217 10.03 -29.31 9.43
N HIS A 218 10.51 -30.51 9.79
CA HIS A 218 9.69 -31.58 10.36
C HIS A 218 9.63 -31.67 11.90
N PHE A 219 10.24 -30.75 12.65
CA PHE A 219 10.25 -30.81 14.12
C PHE A 219 9.82 -29.52 14.80
N LEU A 220 8.59 -29.07 14.59
CA LEU A 220 7.86 -28.24 15.55
C LEU A 220 6.35 -28.55 15.47
N PRO A 221 5.84 -29.56 16.21
CA PRO A 221 4.42 -29.70 16.42
C PRO A 221 3.99 -28.58 17.38
N ASN A 222 2.96 -27.82 17.04
CA ASN A 222 2.37 -26.68 17.81
C ASN A 222 2.79 -25.26 17.39
N ILE A 223 2.73 -24.92 16.10
CA ILE A 223 2.45 -23.53 15.68
C ILE A 223 1.11 -23.52 14.96
N SER A 224 0.05 -23.51 15.78
CA SER A 224 -1.28 -23.09 15.36
C SER A 224 -1.19 -21.67 14.81
N VAL A 225 -1.67 -21.53 13.56
CA VAL A 225 -1.98 -20.30 12.83
C VAL A 225 -2.36 -19.14 13.77
N LEU A 226 -1.40 -18.24 14.04
CA LEU A 226 -1.67 -16.91 14.56
C LEU A 226 -1.28 -15.91 13.47
N ALA A 227 -2.19 -15.79 12.50
CA ALA A 227 -2.27 -14.69 11.57
C ALA A 227 -2.69 -13.42 12.34
N TYR A 228 -1.76 -12.80 13.06
CA TYR A 228 -1.97 -11.47 13.63
C TYR A 228 -0.93 -10.51 13.04
N GLY A 229 -1.46 -9.42 12.48
CA GLY A 229 -0.83 -8.52 11.53
C GLY A 229 0.54 -8.00 11.94
N ILE A 230 1.56 -8.38 11.19
CA ILE A 230 2.82 -7.65 11.06
C ILE A 230 3.32 -7.86 9.62
N LYS A 231 2.91 -6.97 8.72
CA LYS A 231 3.45 -6.86 7.36
C LYS A 231 4.24 -5.57 7.28
N VAL A 232 5.56 -5.69 7.31
CA VAL A 232 6.50 -4.58 7.48
C VAL A 232 6.58 -3.75 6.20
N PHE A 233 6.23 -2.47 6.31
CA PHE A 233 6.40 -1.46 5.28
C PHE A 233 7.86 -1.01 5.15
N ARG A 234 8.33 -0.84 3.91
CA ARG A 234 9.51 -0.02 3.59
C ARG A 234 9.15 0.94 2.47
N THR A 235 9.03 2.22 2.81
CA THR A 235 9.09 3.33 1.85
C THR A 235 10.35 4.13 2.14
N TYR A 236 11.36 4.00 1.27
CA TYR A 236 12.43 4.98 1.20
C TYR A 236 11.96 6.17 0.37
N THR A 237 11.50 7.21 1.04
CA THR A 237 11.57 8.57 0.52
C THR A 237 11.99 9.47 1.67
N LYS A 238 13.20 10.01 1.60
CA LYS A 238 13.57 11.21 2.37
C LYS A 238 12.60 12.32 1.96
N GLN A 239 11.55 12.53 2.72
CA GLN A 239 10.78 13.77 2.71
C GLN A 239 10.54 14.11 4.17
N PHE A 240 11.18 15.21 4.58
CA PHE A 240 10.97 15.87 5.85
C PHE A 240 9.47 16.18 6.00
N TRP A 241 8.92 15.87 7.16
CA TRP A 241 7.65 16.44 7.61
C TRP A 241 7.98 17.76 8.32
N VAL A 242 7.37 18.85 7.85
CA VAL A 242 6.98 20.00 8.66
C VAL A 242 5.46 19.89 8.80
#